data_AF-A0A976K6E0-F1
#
_entry.id   AF-A0A976K6E0-F1
#
_cell.length_a   1.000
_cell.length_b   1.000
_cell.length_c   1.000
_cell.angle_alpha   90.00
_cell.angle_beta   90.00
_cell.angle_gamma   90.00
#
_symmetry.space_group_name_H-M   'P 1'
#
loop_
_entity.id
_entity.type
_entity.pdbx_description
1 polymer ?
#
loop_
_entity_poly.entity_id
_entity_poly.type
_entity_poly.pdbx_seq_one_letter_code
_entity_poly.pdbx_strand_id
1 'polypeptide(L)'
;MQLVNRVARGSLLHGQLRFEGGLLVQGELEGDIQVQGHLVVWSGAIVRGRLAVSGDLYLFGRLGAAGGQAEDTLLECQGMAYVSSTGVSTGTLMARRLQLYDGADLQGPFRTLKRGDNLPVLRHPQSSPAQGTQGST
;
A
#
# COMPACT_ATOMS: atom_id res chain seq x y z
N MET A 1 -8.93 -12.78 -8.63
CA MET A 1 -8.24 -11.48 -8.47
C MET A 1 -8.67 -10.59 -9.63
N GLN A 2 -9.34 -9.47 -9.38
CA GLN A 2 -9.81 -8.57 -10.43
C GLN A 2 -8.96 -7.28 -10.40
N LEU A 3 -8.10 -7.11 -11.41
CA LEU A 3 -7.27 -5.91 -11.60
C LEU A 3 -7.97 -5.02 -12.62
N VAL A 4 -8.56 -3.93 -12.17
CA VAL A 4 -9.32 -3.00 -13.03
C VAL A 4 -8.58 -1.68 -13.26
N ASN A 5 -7.58 -1.37 -12.43
CA ASN A 5 -6.74 -0.18 -12.56
C ASN A 5 -5.34 -0.56 -13.02
N ARG A 6 -4.70 0.32 -13.81
CA ARG A 6 -3.33 0.13 -14.30
C ARG A 6 -2.53 1.42 -14.36
N VAL A 7 -1.33 1.41 -13.79
CA VAL A 7 -0.27 2.39 -14.06
C VAL A 7 0.68 1.77 -15.08
N ALA A 8 0.64 2.24 -16.31
CA ALA A 8 1.41 1.67 -17.40
C ALA A 8 2.92 1.99 -17.27
N ARG A 9 3.74 1.20 -17.94
CA ARG A 9 5.18 1.46 -18.05
C ARG A 9 5.42 2.83 -18.71
N GLY A 10 6.38 3.59 -18.18
CA GLY A 10 6.70 4.94 -18.66
C GLY A 10 5.75 6.02 -18.14
N SER A 11 4.74 5.67 -17.34
CA SER A 11 3.90 6.63 -16.62
C SER A 11 4.43 6.85 -15.21
N LEU A 12 4.35 8.10 -14.75
CA LEU A 12 4.55 8.51 -13.37
C LEU A 12 3.24 9.11 -12.86
N LEU A 13 2.66 8.53 -11.81
CA LEU A 13 1.54 9.12 -11.09
C LEU A 13 2.03 9.58 -9.72
N HIS A 14 1.70 10.81 -9.36
CA HIS A 14 2.10 11.41 -8.08
C HIS A 14 0.93 12.14 -7.41
N GLY A 15 0.81 12.00 -6.08
CA GLY A 15 -0.11 12.78 -5.25
C GLY A 15 -0.98 11.91 -4.34
N GLN A 16 -2.19 12.39 -4.05
CA GLN A 16 -3.19 11.64 -3.29
C GLN A 16 -4.06 10.83 -4.25
N LEU A 17 -3.92 9.50 -4.24
CA LEU A 17 -4.48 8.62 -5.25
C LEU A 17 -5.37 7.56 -4.62
N ARG A 18 -6.57 7.36 -5.18
CA ARG A 18 -7.50 6.32 -4.75
C ARG A 18 -7.87 5.45 -5.93
N PHE A 19 -7.74 4.14 -5.75
CA PHE A 19 -8.08 3.13 -6.74
C PHE A 19 -9.15 2.20 -6.17
N GLU A 20 -10.32 2.19 -6.79
CA GLU A 20 -11.39 1.25 -6.47
C GLU A 20 -11.12 -0.08 -7.21
N GLY A 21 -11.05 -1.19 -6.48
CA GLY A 21 -10.64 -2.48 -7.02
C GLY A 21 -9.12 -2.67 -7.11
N GLY A 22 -8.69 -3.75 -7.76
CA GLY A 22 -7.26 -4.09 -7.85
C GLY A 22 -6.46 -3.17 -8.78
N LEU A 23 -5.19 -2.96 -8.44
CA LEU A 23 -4.24 -2.10 -9.14
C LEU A 23 -3.01 -2.88 -9.61
N LEU A 24 -2.70 -2.77 -10.90
CA LEU A 24 -1.45 -3.22 -11.50
C LEU A 24 -0.53 -2.03 -11.77
N VAL A 25 0.66 -2.03 -11.18
CA VAL A 25 1.68 -0.99 -11.40
C VAL A 25 2.82 -1.57 -12.24
N GLN A 26 3.08 -0.96 -13.38
CA GLN A 26 4.18 -1.29 -14.30
C GLN A 26 5.12 -0.09 -14.56
N GLY A 27 4.73 1.11 -14.10
CA GLY A 27 5.51 2.34 -14.14
C GLY A 27 5.89 2.82 -12.73
N GLU A 28 5.80 4.12 -12.51
CA GLU A 28 6.13 4.76 -11.23
C GLU A 28 4.87 5.32 -10.54
N LEU A 29 4.78 5.09 -9.23
CA LEU A 29 3.66 5.53 -8.41
C LEU A 29 4.17 6.10 -7.09
N GLU A 30 3.80 7.35 -6.77
CA GLU A 30 4.32 8.05 -5.59
C GLU A 30 3.25 8.87 -4.88
N GLY A 31 3.27 8.88 -3.54
CA GLY A 31 2.43 9.76 -2.72
C GLY A 31 1.60 9.02 -1.69
N ASP A 32 0.40 9.52 -1.39
CA ASP A 32 -0.54 8.90 -0.45
C ASP A 32 -1.58 8.09 -1.24
N ILE A 33 -1.43 6.77 -1.25
CA ILE A 33 -2.15 5.87 -2.15
C ILE A 33 -3.06 4.92 -1.37
N GLN A 34 -4.32 4.83 -1.81
CA GLN A 34 -5.31 3.91 -1.27
C GLN A 34 -5.79 2.96 -2.38
N VAL A 35 -5.67 1.66 -2.14
CA VAL A 35 -6.12 0.60 -3.06
C VAL A 35 -7.19 -0.25 -2.38
N GLN A 36 -8.42 -0.14 -2.85
CA GLN A 36 -9.55 -0.95 -2.40
C GLN A 36 -9.59 -2.30 -3.13
N GLY A 37 -8.54 -3.09 -2.94
CA GLY A 37 -8.37 -4.37 -3.60
C GLY A 37 -6.93 -4.86 -3.50
N HIS A 38 -6.51 -5.69 -4.44
CA HIS A 38 -5.15 -6.20 -4.48
C HIS A 38 -4.20 -5.25 -5.21
N LEU A 39 -2.94 -5.18 -4.76
CA LEU A 39 -1.88 -4.41 -5.40
C LEU A 39 -0.84 -5.35 -6.02
N VAL A 40 -0.54 -5.15 -7.31
CA VAL A 40 0.56 -5.84 -8.00
C VAL A 40 1.59 -4.80 -8.41
N VAL A 41 2.78 -4.89 -7.85
CA VAL A 41 3.95 -4.09 -8.26
C VAL A 41 4.78 -4.95 -9.20
N TRP A 42 4.63 -4.72 -10.50
CA TRP A 42 5.27 -5.53 -11.53
C TRP A 42 6.78 -5.32 -11.60
N SER A 43 7.50 -6.25 -12.23
CA SER A 43 8.95 -6.11 -12.45
C SER A 43 9.27 -4.82 -13.21
N GLY A 44 10.24 -4.06 -12.68
CA GLY A 44 10.63 -2.74 -13.18
C GLY A 44 9.77 -1.58 -12.67
N ALA A 45 8.64 -1.84 -12.01
CA ALA A 45 7.83 -0.80 -11.37
C ALA A 45 8.46 -0.31 -10.07
N ILE A 46 8.23 0.97 -9.75
CA ILE A 46 8.70 1.61 -8.52
C ILE A 46 7.53 2.27 -7.82
N VAL A 47 7.37 1.97 -6.53
CA VAL A 47 6.30 2.51 -5.70
C VAL A 47 6.88 3.17 -4.46
N ARG A 48 6.47 4.42 -4.16
CA ARG A 48 6.99 5.24 -3.06
C ARG A 48 5.87 5.97 -2.31
N GLY A 49 6.13 6.37 -1.06
CA GLY A 49 5.20 7.13 -0.23
C GLY A 49 4.41 6.26 0.74
N ARG A 50 3.18 6.67 1.09
CA ARG A 50 2.32 5.96 2.05
C ARG A 50 1.23 5.21 1.31
N LEU A 51 1.16 3.90 1.53
CA LEU A 51 0.24 3.02 0.82
C LEU A 51 -0.64 2.25 1.79
N ALA A 52 -1.94 2.25 1.53
CA ALA A 52 -2.91 1.41 2.22
C ALA A 52 -3.60 0.49 1.20
N VAL A 53 -3.45 -0.82 1.38
CA VAL A 53 -3.99 -1.87 0.50
C VAL A 53 -4.95 -2.73 1.33
N SER A 54 -6.22 -2.79 0.95
CA SER A 54 -7.22 -3.60 1.67
C SER A 54 -7.15 -5.09 1.34
N GLY A 55 -6.62 -5.44 0.16
CA GLY A 55 -6.40 -6.82 -0.27
C GLY A 55 -4.96 -7.28 -0.07
N ASP A 56 -4.52 -8.15 -0.98
CA ASP A 56 -3.17 -8.73 -0.99
C ASP A 56 -2.18 -7.87 -1.79
N LEU A 57 -0.90 -7.96 -1.44
CA LEU A 57 0.21 -7.37 -2.16
C LEU A 57 1.02 -8.44 -2.88
N TYR A 58 1.36 -8.19 -4.14
CA TYR A 58 2.30 -9.00 -4.93
C TYR A 58 3.46 -8.11 -5.41
N LEU A 59 4.64 -8.33 -4.87
CA LEU A 59 5.84 -7.50 -5.10
C LEU A 59 6.84 -8.24 -6.00
N PHE A 60 6.90 -7.81 -7.26
CA PHE A 60 7.87 -8.23 -8.28
C PHE A 60 8.87 -7.12 -8.66
N GLY A 61 8.47 -5.87 -8.46
CA GLY A 61 9.31 -4.68 -8.65
C GLY A 61 9.89 -4.18 -7.34
N ARG A 62 9.93 -2.85 -7.19
CA ARG A 62 10.53 -2.18 -6.03
C ARG A 62 9.51 -1.38 -5.22
N LEU A 63 9.58 -1.55 -3.91
CA LEU A 63 8.94 -0.70 -2.91
C LEU A 63 10.01 0.18 -2.24
N GLY A 64 9.93 1.49 -2.45
CA GLY A 64 10.92 2.47 -1.99
C GLY A 64 11.95 2.86 -3.05
N ALA A 65 12.84 3.80 -2.69
CA ALA A 65 13.94 4.22 -3.54
C ALA A 65 15.19 3.34 -3.32
N ALA A 66 16.04 3.23 -4.34
CA ALA A 66 17.35 2.60 -4.18
C ALA A 66 18.20 3.46 -3.23
N GLY A 67 18.64 2.88 -2.12
CA GLY A 67 19.33 3.63 -1.05
C GLY A 67 18.43 4.59 -0.25
N GLY A 68 17.11 4.52 -0.44
CA GLY A 68 16.14 5.29 0.35
C GLY A 68 16.04 4.79 1.80
N GLN A 69 15.51 5.63 2.67
CA GLN A 69 15.29 5.28 4.07
C GLN A 69 13.96 4.52 4.24
N ALA A 70 13.89 3.71 5.29
CA ALA A 70 12.72 2.91 5.63
C ALA A 70 11.42 3.70 5.84
N GLU A 71 11.56 4.97 6.22
CA GLU A 71 10.48 5.90 6.53
C GLU A 71 9.97 6.69 5.30
N ASP A 72 10.73 6.68 4.20
CA ASP A 72 10.33 7.31 2.94
C ASP A 72 9.18 6.55 2.26
N THR A 73 9.03 5.26 2.57
CA THR A 73 7.98 4.42 2.00
C THR A 73 7.40 3.49 3.05
N LEU A 74 6.10 3.63 3.27
CA LEU A 74 5.31 2.88 4.25
C LEU A 74 4.18 2.18 3.51
N LEU A 75 4.15 0.86 3.51
CA LEU A 75 3.05 0.09 2.92
C LEU A 75 2.35 -0.76 3.98
N GLU A 76 1.06 -0.51 4.15
CA GLU A 76 0.16 -1.32 4.97
C GLU A 76 -0.75 -2.16 4.07
N CYS A 77 -0.70 -3.49 4.25
CA CYS A 77 -1.46 -4.48 3.53
C CYS A 77 -2.33 -5.27 4.51
N GLN A 78 -3.65 -5.20 4.36
CA GLN A 78 -4.57 -5.95 5.22
C GLN A 78 -4.67 -7.44 4.85
N GLY A 79 -4.21 -7.82 3.66
CA GLY A 79 -4.10 -9.21 3.21
C GLY A 79 -2.71 -9.83 3.41
N MET A 80 -2.39 -10.77 2.54
CA MET A 80 -1.07 -11.39 2.43
C MET A 80 -0.16 -10.54 1.55
N ALA A 81 1.10 -10.38 1.95
CA ALA A 81 2.16 -9.83 1.10
C ALA A 81 3.05 -10.96 0.57
N TYR A 82 3.11 -11.09 -0.75
CA TYR A 82 4.00 -11.99 -1.46
C TYR A 82 5.16 -11.20 -2.05
N VAL A 83 6.38 -11.52 -1.65
CA VAL A 83 7.60 -10.90 -2.18
C VAL A 83 8.35 -11.95 -2.99
N SER A 84 8.36 -11.75 -4.31
CA SER A 84 8.98 -12.68 -5.26
C SER A 84 10.51 -12.62 -5.22
N SER A 85 11.16 -13.52 -5.95
CA SER A 85 12.62 -13.57 -6.10
C SER A 85 13.25 -12.30 -6.69
N THR A 86 12.47 -11.44 -7.34
CA THR A 86 12.93 -10.15 -7.87
C THR A 86 12.39 -8.96 -7.09
N GLY A 87 11.58 -9.21 -6.06
CA GLY A 87 10.96 -8.18 -5.25
C GLY A 87 11.97 -7.53 -4.31
N VAL A 88 12.03 -6.20 -4.35
CA VAL A 88 12.92 -5.41 -3.47
C VAL A 88 12.08 -4.45 -2.63
N SER A 89 12.31 -4.39 -1.33
CA SER A 89 11.73 -3.37 -0.44
C SER A 89 12.82 -2.70 0.40
N THR A 90 12.98 -1.39 0.21
CA THR A 90 13.77 -0.54 1.11
C THR A 90 12.89 0.16 2.15
N GLY A 91 11.59 0.26 1.87
CA GLY A 91 10.59 0.82 2.77
C GLY A 91 10.10 -0.14 3.85
N THR A 92 9.29 0.39 4.75
CA THR A 92 8.59 -0.37 5.79
C THR A 92 7.37 -1.10 5.20
N LEU A 93 7.33 -2.42 5.34
CA LEU A 93 6.25 -3.28 4.85
C LEU A 93 5.49 -3.93 6.01
N MET A 94 4.20 -3.60 6.15
CA MET A 94 3.32 -4.19 7.14
C MET A 94 2.24 -5.02 6.45
N ALA A 95 2.11 -6.29 6.80
CA ALA A 95 1.09 -7.18 6.23
C ALA A 95 0.50 -8.11 7.27
N ARG A 96 -0.73 -8.62 7.10
CA ARG A 96 -1.27 -9.63 8.03
C ARG A 96 -0.49 -10.94 8.00
N ARG A 97 0.08 -11.26 6.86
CA ARG A 97 0.94 -12.41 6.63
C ARG A 97 1.95 -12.02 5.56
N LEU A 98 3.14 -12.60 5.65
CA LEU A 98 4.23 -12.33 4.72
C LEU A 98 4.75 -13.67 4.19
N GLN A 99 4.89 -13.78 2.88
CA GLN A 99 5.53 -14.90 2.21
C GLN A 99 6.66 -14.39 1.31
N LEU A 100 7.87 -14.87 1.59
CA LEU A 100 9.10 -14.51 0.90
C LEU A 100 9.54 -15.69 0.05
N TYR A 101 9.82 -15.44 -1.22
CA TYR A 101 10.44 -16.42 -2.11
C TYR A 101 11.96 -16.23 -2.14
N ASP A 102 12.67 -17.28 -2.52
CA ASP A 102 14.13 -17.26 -2.64
C ASP A 102 14.59 -16.12 -3.55
N GLY A 103 15.55 -15.31 -3.08
CA GLY A 103 16.02 -14.10 -3.78
C GLY A 103 15.30 -12.78 -3.44
N ALA A 104 14.22 -12.82 -2.65
CA ALA A 104 13.57 -11.59 -2.17
C ALA A 104 14.53 -10.73 -1.32
N ASP A 105 14.60 -9.42 -1.59
CA ASP A 105 15.48 -8.48 -0.88
C ASP A 105 14.65 -7.48 -0.06
N LEU A 106 14.57 -7.69 1.26
CA LEU A 106 13.91 -6.79 2.20
C LEU A 106 14.96 -6.12 3.09
N GLN A 107 15.23 -4.86 2.79
CA GLN A 107 16.20 -4.03 3.52
C GLN A 107 15.54 -3.15 4.59
N GLY A 108 14.23 -2.88 4.45
CA GLY A 108 13.45 -2.10 5.41
C GLY A 108 12.81 -2.95 6.52
N PRO A 109 12.23 -2.32 7.56
CA PRO A 109 11.47 -3.01 8.59
C PRO A 109 10.25 -3.71 8.00
N PHE A 110 10.06 -4.99 8.34
CA PHE A 110 8.86 -5.72 7.99
C PHE A 110 8.16 -6.22 9.25
N ARG A 111 6.82 -6.05 9.29
CA ARG A 111 6.01 -6.44 10.45
C ARG A 111 4.79 -7.22 10.01
N THR A 112 4.49 -8.26 10.77
CA THR A 112 3.22 -8.97 10.62
C THR A 112 2.18 -8.33 11.54
N LEU A 113 1.05 -7.87 10.98
CA LEU A 113 -0.05 -7.27 11.72
C LEU A 113 -0.80 -8.35 12.52
N LYS A 114 -0.99 -8.13 13.82
CA LYS A 114 -1.79 -9.04 14.65
C LYS A 114 -3.28 -8.73 14.48
N ARG A 115 -4.13 -9.75 14.64
CA ARG A 115 -5.58 -9.59 14.59
C ARG A 115 -6.03 -8.74 15.79
N GLY A 116 -6.25 -7.44 15.56
CA GLY A 116 -6.63 -6.47 16.61
C GLY A 116 -5.76 -5.20 16.68
N ASP A 117 -4.69 -5.10 15.89
CA ASP A 117 -3.92 -3.87 15.81
C ASP A 117 -4.78 -2.76 15.17
N ASN A 118 -5.11 -1.72 15.93
CA ASN A 118 -5.71 -0.49 15.42
C ASN A 118 -4.67 0.21 14.54
N LEU A 119 -4.83 0.05 13.22
CA LEU A 119 -3.94 0.55 12.19
C LEU A 119 -3.92 2.09 12.18
N PRO A 120 -2.75 2.74 12.30
CA PRO A 120 -2.66 4.19 12.48
C PRO A 120 -2.99 5.02 11.23
N VAL A 121 -3.12 4.42 10.04
CA VAL A 121 -3.32 5.18 8.79
C VAL A 121 -4.79 5.51 8.47
N LEU A 122 -5.76 4.83 9.10
CA LEU A 122 -7.20 5.02 8.80
C LEU A 122 -7.91 6.03 9.71
N ARG A 123 -7.25 7.09 10.19
CA ARG A 123 -7.97 8.22 10.80
C ARG A 123 -8.54 9.12 9.71
N HIS A 124 -9.71 8.75 9.21
CA HIS A 124 -10.62 9.71 8.60
C HIS A 124 -11.11 10.64 9.74
N PRO A 125 -11.03 11.97 9.62
CA PRO A 125 -11.74 12.85 10.54
C PRO A 125 -13.23 12.54 10.41
N GLN A 126 -13.82 11.97 11.45
CA GLN A 126 -15.26 11.76 11.51
C GLN A 126 -15.94 13.13 11.49
N SER A 127 -16.71 13.40 10.43
CA SER A 127 -17.73 14.43 10.44
C SER A 127 -18.81 14.00 11.45
N SER A 128 -18.80 14.59 12.64
CA SER A 128 -19.89 14.46 13.61
C SER A 128 -21.18 15.01 13.00
N PRO A 129 -22.28 14.24 12.93
CA PRO A 129 -23.60 14.83 12.76
C PRO A 129 -23.98 15.54 14.07
N ALA A 130 -24.11 16.86 14.03
CA ALA A 130 -24.65 17.64 15.13
C ALA A 130 -26.10 17.19 15.39
N GLN A 131 -26.31 16.56 16.54
CA GLN A 131 -27.62 16.24 17.11
C GLN A 131 -27.89 17.19 18.29
N GLY A 132 -29.07 17.82 18.27
CA GLY A 132 -29.63 18.68 19.34
C GLY A 132 -30.03 20.04 18.78
N THR A 133 -31.25 20.57 18.94
CA THR A 133 -32.26 20.30 19.96
C THR A 133 -33.64 20.78 19.46
N GLN A 134 -34.68 20.06 19.88
CA GLN A 134 -36.09 20.34 19.67
C GLN A 134 -36.57 21.60 20.43
N GLY A 135 -37.60 22.26 19.87
CA GLY A 135 -38.78 22.78 20.57
C GLY A 135 -38.61 23.82 21.70
N SER A 136 -39.09 25.04 21.44
CA SER A 136 -39.75 25.87 22.46
C SER A 136 -40.98 26.54 21.85
N THR A 137 -42.14 26.12 22.33
CA THR A 137 -43.35 26.96 22.52
C THR A 137 -43.05 28.12 23.45
#